data_AF-A0A6S7KTW6-F1
#
_entry.id   AF-A0A6S7KTW6-F1
#
_cell.length_a   1.000
_cell.length_b   1.000
_cell.length_c   1.000
_cell.angle_alpha   90.00
_cell.angle_beta   90.00
_cell.angle_gamma   90.00
#
_symmetry.space_group_name_H-M   'P 1'
#
loop_
_entity.id
_entity.type
_entity.pdbx_description
1 polymer ?
#
loop_
_entity_poly.entity_id
_entity_poly.type
_entity_poly.pdbx_seq_one_letter_code
_entity_poly.pdbx_strand_id
1 'polypeptide(L)'
;SVFNTPINTDAGLPRDPDDYMPRAQLRKDFAAGKRILGNPEEVKTFAKKYIVKEEYITQYVQHLQELEWAKEIRTRTRQADAAEKKNKSFEDYAWQELLEDEKLGKLTVAELNKYLAHHNLPLTGKKADKDRTIVMHLAANVPMVFVDDEEEEQEMEAREEIIAEIDSDDSDVAIEDFELDEIETGEDSDSDDDETVLFQSLVDAQ
;
A
#
# COMPACT_ATOMS: atom_id res chain seq x y z
N SER A 1 0.14 -37.65 -22.66
CA SER A 1 1.14 -37.98 -23.69
C SER A 1 2.32 -37.03 -23.53
N VAL A 2 3.51 -37.54 -23.23
CA VAL A 2 4.73 -36.71 -23.14
C VAL A 2 5.22 -36.50 -24.56
N PHE A 3 5.13 -35.28 -25.08
CA PHE A 3 5.75 -34.96 -26.36
C PHE A 3 7.24 -35.25 -26.26
N ASN A 4 7.70 -36.25 -27.03
CA ASN A 4 9.09 -36.60 -27.13
C ASN A 4 9.65 -35.80 -28.29
N THR A 5 10.31 -34.69 -28.00
CA THR A 5 10.92 -33.87 -29.05
C THR A 5 12.13 -34.61 -29.63
N PRO A 6 12.14 -34.88 -30.94
CA PRO A 6 13.32 -35.43 -31.61
C PRO A 6 14.49 -34.46 -31.49
N ILE A 7 15.71 -34.98 -31.32
CA ILE A 7 16.95 -34.18 -31.20
C ILE A 7 17.36 -33.58 -32.55
N ASN A 8 16.90 -34.19 -33.65
CA ASN A 8 17.15 -33.74 -35.01
C ASN A 8 15.86 -33.17 -35.62
N THR A 9 16.02 -32.28 -36.60
CA THR A 9 14.94 -31.82 -37.48
C THR A 9 14.51 -32.96 -38.42
N ASP A 10 13.39 -32.78 -39.13
CA ASP A 10 12.93 -33.75 -40.14
C ASP A 10 13.95 -33.96 -41.29
N ALA A 11 14.89 -33.02 -41.44
CA ALA A 11 16.02 -33.10 -42.36
C ALA A 11 17.25 -33.85 -41.79
N GLY A 12 17.18 -34.36 -40.55
CA GLY A 12 18.27 -35.05 -39.88
C GLY A 12 19.37 -34.13 -39.32
N LEU A 13 19.21 -32.81 -39.42
CA LEU A 13 20.15 -31.84 -38.85
C LEU A 13 19.90 -31.63 -37.35
N PRO A 14 20.94 -31.33 -36.54
CA PRO A 14 20.78 -30.96 -35.15
C PRO A 14 19.79 -29.80 -35.02
N ARG A 15 18.84 -29.89 -34.08
CA ARG A 15 17.93 -28.77 -33.82
C ARG A 15 18.66 -27.62 -33.15
N ASP A 16 18.23 -26.41 -33.48
CA ASP A 16 18.60 -25.22 -32.72
C ASP A 16 18.05 -25.33 -31.28
N PRO A 17 18.73 -24.73 -30.28
CA PRO A 17 18.24 -24.68 -28.91
C PRO A 17 16.83 -24.08 -28.84
N ASP A 18 15.87 -24.82 -28.30
CA ASP A 18 14.51 -24.35 -28.04
C ASP A 18 14.48 -23.71 -26.65
N ASP A 19 14.33 -22.40 -26.56
CA ASP A 19 14.34 -21.70 -25.27
C ASP A 19 12.99 -21.73 -24.53
N TYR A 20 11.88 -21.94 -25.25
CA TYR A 20 10.54 -21.75 -24.69
C TYR A 20 10.00 -23.02 -24.06
N MET A 21 10.08 -24.14 -24.78
CA MET A 21 9.53 -25.41 -24.32
C MET A 21 10.21 -25.96 -23.05
N PRO A 22 11.53 -25.80 -22.84
CA PRO A 22 12.20 -26.28 -21.63
C PRO A 22 11.78 -25.46 -20.40
N ARG A 23 11.67 -24.13 -20.54
CA ARG A 23 11.17 -23.27 -19.45
C ARG A 23 9.74 -23.64 -19.06
N ALA A 24 8.86 -23.87 -20.04
CA ALA A 24 7.49 -24.29 -19.79
C ALA A 24 7.43 -25.63 -19.04
N GLN A 25 8.25 -26.61 -19.43
CA GLN A 25 8.30 -27.89 -18.75
C GLN A 25 8.90 -27.79 -17.35
N LEU A 26 9.96 -26.99 -17.15
CA LEU A 26 10.55 -26.76 -15.82
C LEU A 26 9.54 -26.09 -14.89
N ARG A 27 8.77 -25.10 -15.36
CA ARG A 27 7.68 -24.49 -14.57
C ARG A 27 6.63 -25.51 -14.17
N LYS A 28 6.21 -26.38 -15.10
CA LYS A 28 5.22 -27.42 -14.83
C LYS A 28 5.73 -28.45 -13.82
N ASP A 29 6.95 -28.94 -14.00
CA ASP A 29 7.58 -29.90 -13.10
C ASP A 29 7.79 -29.29 -11.70
N PHE A 30 8.21 -28.03 -11.63
CA PHE A 30 8.37 -27.28 -10.38
C PHE A 30 7.03 -27.12 -9.65
N ALA A 31 5.98 -26.69 -10.36
CA ALA A 31 4.63 -26.57 -9.79
C ALA A 31 4.05 -27.92 -9.33
N ALA A 32 4.50 -29.03 -9.93
CA ALA A 32 4.15 -30.39 -9.50
C ALA A 32 4.99 -30.89 -8.29
N GLY A 33 5.90 -30.08 -7.75
CA GLY A 33 6.73 -30.40 -6.58
C GLY A 33 7.95 -31.28 -6.90
N LYS A 34 8.34 -31.42 -8.17
CA LYS A 34 9.49 -32.24 -8.57
C LYS A 34 10.80 -31.53 -8.24
N ARG A 35 11.71 -32.23 -7.55
CA ARG A 35 13.01 -31.69 -7.12
C ARG A 35 14.13 -31.92 -8.14
N ILE A 36 14.06 -31.23 -9.27
CA ILE A 36 15.03 -31.36 -10.38
C ILE A 36 16.47 -31.09 -9.92
N LEU A 37 16.70 -30.05 -9.09
CA LEU A 37 18.03 -29.73 -8.55
C LEU A 37 18.60 -30.81 -7.62
N GLY A 38 17.75 -31.67 -7.04
CA GLY A 38 18.18 -32.72 -6.12
C GLY A 38 18.76 -33.95 -6.81
N ASN A 39 18.65 -34.03 -8.14
CA ASN A 39 19.07 -35.20 -8.91
C ASN A 39 19.87 -34.79 -10.16
N PRO A 40 21.22 -34.90 -10.11
CA PRO A 40 22.09 -34.56 -11.24
C PRO A 40 21.77 -35.33 -12.52
N GLU A 41 21.28 -36.56 -12.42
CA GLU A 41 20.90 -37.38 -13.57
C GLU A 41 19.62 -36.87 -14.25
N GLU A 42 18.70 -36.27 -13.49
CA GLU A 42 17.52 -35.61 -14.07
C GLU A 42 17.90 -34.34 -14.84
N VAL A 43 18.84 -33.55 -14.32
CA VAL A 43 19.36 -32.36 -15.00
C VAL A 43 20.02 -32.75 -16.33
N LYS A 44 20.89 -33.77 -16.33
CA LYS A 44 21.53 -34.30 -17.56
C LYS A 44 20.50 -34.84 -18.56
N THR A 45 19.51 -35.59 -18.09
CA THR A 45 18.46 -36.16 -18.95
C THR A 45 17.62 -35.05 -19.58
N PHE A 46 17.28 -34.03 -18.80
CA PHE A 46 16.54 -32.86 -19.27
C PHE A 46 17.37 -32.04 -20.28
N ALA A 47 18.64 -31.77 -19.96
CA ALA A 47 19.59 -31.09 -20.84
C ALA A 47 19.69 -31.75 -22.22
N LYS A 48 19.83 -33.08 -22.24
CA LYS A 48 19.88 -33.86 -23.49
C LYS A 48 18.54 -33.83 -24.25
N LYS A 49 17.41 -33.98 -23.55
CA LYS A 49 16.08 -34.02 -24.17
C LYS A 49 15.71 -32.71 -24.85
N TYR A 50 16.12 -31.59 -24.26
CA TYR A 50 15.74 -30.26 -24.68
C TYR A 50 16.86 -29.48 -25.36
N ILE A 51 18.06 -30.07 -25.48
CA ILE A 51 19.26 -29.43 -26.06
C ILE A 51 19.57 -28.10 -25.36
N VAL A 52 19.55 -28.14 -24.02
CA VAL A 52 19.86 -26.98 -23.15
C VAL A 52 21.06 -27.31 -22.28
N LYS A 53 21.91 -26.32 -22.00
CA LYS A 53 23.02 -26.49 -21.06
C LYS A 53 22.50 -26.72 -19.64
N GLU A 54 23.16 -27.62 -18.90
CA GLU A 54 22.81 -27.95 -17.52
C GLU A 54 22.77 -26.73 -16.60
N GLU A 55 23.71 -25.79 -16.79
CA GLU A 55 23.80 -24.54 -16.03
C GLU A 55 22.52 -23.70 -16.12
N TYR A 56 21.92 -23.59 -17.30
CA TYR A 56 20.69 -22.82 -17.48
C TYR A 56 19.49 -23.46 -16.80
N ILE A 57 19.45 -24.80 -16.76
CA ILE A 57 18.42 -25.53 -16.02
C ILE A 57 18.58 -25.27 -14.53
N THR A 58 19.81 -25.34 -14.02
CA THR A 58 20.08 -25.13 -12.59
C THR A 58 19.75 -23.70 -12.16
N GLN A 59 20.20 -22.70 -12.93
CA GLN A 59 19.90 -21.29 -12.67
C GLN A 59 18.39 -21.02 -12.71
N TYR A 60 17.70 -21.60 -13.68
CA TYR A 60 16.26 -21.37 -13.82
C TYR A 60 15.46 -21.99 -12.68
N VAL A 61 15.77 -23.23 -12.28
CA VAL A 61 15.08 -23.87 -11.16
C VAL A 61 15.39 -23.15 -9.84
N GLN A 62 16.62 -22.68 -9.64
CA GLN A 62 16.98 -21.86 -8.49
C GLN A 62 16.16 -20.55 -8.46
N HIS A 63 16.05 -19.87 -9.61
CA HIS A 63 15.20 -18.68 -9.71
C HIS A 63 13.73 -18.96 -9.35
N LEU A 64 13.17 -20.10 -9.77
CA LEU A 64 11.81 -20.50 -9.37
C LEU A 64 11.68 -20.69 -7.85
N GLN A 65 12.69 -21.26 -7.20
CA GLN A 65 12.72 -21.42 -5.74
C GLN A 65 12.77 -20.05 -5.02
N GLU A 66 13.59 -19.13 -5.52
CA GLU A 66 13.68 -17.77 -4.98
C GLU A 66 12.34 -17.03 -5.09
N LEU A 67 11.63 -17.17 -6.22
CA LEU A 67 10.30 -16.59 -6.42
C LEU A 67 9.26 -17.18 -5.45
N GLU A 68 9.27 -18.49 -5.24
CA GLU A 68 8.38 -19.17 -4.31
C GLU A 68 8.63 -18.71 -2.87
N TRP A 69 9.90 -18.67 -2.45
CA TRP A 69 10.32 -18.18 -1.14
C TRP A 69 9.90 -16.71 -0.93
N ALA A 70 10.15 -15.84 -1.91
CA ALA A 70 9.75 -14.44 -1.83
C ALA A 70 8.22 -14.28 -1.78
N LYS A 71 7.46 -15.15 -2.45
CA LYS A 71 5.99 -15.20 -2.35
C LYS A 71 5.56 -15.65 -0.95
N GLU A 72 6.22 -16.67 -0.39
CA GLU A 72 5.93 -17.19 0.95
C GLU A 72 6.17 -16.13 2.03
N ILE A 73 7.31 -15.42 1.98
CA ILE A 73 7.59 -14.30 2.89
C ILE A 73 6.48 -13.27 2.82
N ARG A 74 6.15 -12.77 1.61
CA ARG A 74 5.10 -11.77 1.43
C ARG A 74 3.75 -12.24 1.99
N THR A 75 3.42 -13.51 1.80
CA THR A 75 2.17 -14.10 2.29
C THR A 75 2.17 -14.15 3.82
N ARG A 76 3.26 -14.63 4.42
CA ARG A 76 3.42 -14.72 5.88
C ARG A 76 3.39 -13.35 6.54
N THR A 77 4.08 -12.35 5.98
CA THR A 77 4.06 -10.97 6.49
C THR A 77 2.64 -10.41 6.47
N ARG A 78 1.94 -10.51 5.33
CA ARG A 78 0.54 -10.05 5.22
C ARG A 78 -0.38 -10.73 6.23
N GLN A 79 -0.21 -12.04 6.45
CA GLN A 79 -1.00 -12.78 7.44
C GLN A 79 -0.68 -12.34 8.87
N ALA A 80 0.59 -12.11 9.19
CA ALA A 80 1.02 -11.60 10.49
C ALA A 80 0.44 -10.19 10.75
N ASP A 81 0.57 -9.27 9.79
CA ASP A 81 0.05 -7.91 9.89
C ASP A 81 -1.48 -7.90 10.05
N ALA A 82 -2.19 -8.74 9.29
CA ALA A 82 -3.63 -8.87 9.39
C ALA A 82 -4.07 -9.44 10.75
N ALA A 83 -3.34 -10.43 11.27
CA ALA A 83 -3.59 -11.00 12.60
C ALA A 83 -3.32 -9.99 13.72
N GLU A 84 -2.23 -9.22 13.61
CA GLU A 84 -1.90 -8.15 14.55
C GLU A 84 -3.01 -7.10 14.60
N LYS A 85 -3.43 -6.58 13.43
CA LYS A 85 -4.54 -5.61 13.34
C LYS A 85 -5.85 -6.16 13.91
N LYS A 86 -6.14 -7.46 13.72
CA LYS A 86 -7.32 -8.10 14.28
C LYS A 86 -7.27 -8.21 15.81
N ASN A 87 -6.08 -8.42 16.37
CA ASN A 87 -5.89 -8.59 17.82
C ASN A 87 -5.82 -7.26 18.57
N LYS A 88 -5.48 -6.14 17.91
CA LYS A 88 -5.54 -4.82 18.52
C LYS A 88 -6.95 -4.48 18.99
N SER A 89 -7.07 -3.98 20.20
CA SER A 89 -8.25 -3.39 20.82
C SER A 89 -8.32 -1.89 20.54
N PHE A 90 -9.24 -1.18 21.20
CA PHE A 90 -9.32 0.28 21.16
C PHE A 90 -8.06 0.95 21.76
N GLU A 91 -7.55 0.42 22.88
CA GLU A 91 -6.48 1.03 23.67
C GLU A 91 -5.12 0.98 22.98
N ASP A 92 -4.96 0.08 22.00
CA ASP A 92 -3.71 -0.11 21.25
C ASP A 92 -3.43 0.98 20.20
N TYR A 93 -4.35 1.93 20.03
CA TYR A 93 -4.23 3.04 19.09
C TYR A 93 -4.13 4.37 19.83
N ALA A 94 -3.11 5.16 19.52
CA ALA A 94 -3.01 6.55 19.93
C ALA A 94 -3.92 7.42 19.04
N TRP A 95 -5.22 7.42 19.33
CA TRP A 95 -6.25 8.04 18.47
C TRP A 95 -6.02 9.54 18.24
N GLN A 96 -5.52 10.27 19.24
CA GLN A 96 -5.14 11.67 19.12
C GLN A 96 -3.96 11.86 18.17
N GLU A 97 -2.87 11.10 18.33
CA GLU A 97 -1.71 11.16 17.42
C GLU A 97 -2.12 10.78 15.98
N LEU A 98 -3.02 9.82 15.82
CA LEU A 98 -3.55 9.45 14.50
C LEU A 98 -4.37 10.56 13.84
N LEU A 99 -5.01 11.41 14.63
CA LEU A 99 -5.71 12.59 14.14
C LEU A 99 -4.71 13.68 13.74
N GLU A 100 -3.76 14.00 14.63
CA GLU A 100 -2.73 15.01 14.41
C GLU A 100 -1.85 14.70 13.19
N ASP A 101 -1.50 13.43 13.00
CA ASP A 101 -0.69 12.97 11.87
C ASP A 101 -1.49 12.75 10.57
N GLU A 102 -2.80 13.03 10.56
CA GLU A 102 -3.73 12.73 9.44
C GLU A 102 -3.70 11.25 9.00
N LYS A 103 -3.35 10.34 9.92
CA LYS A 103 -3.21 8.90 9.65
C LYS A 103 -4.49 8.11 9.88
N LEU A 104 -5.52 8.73 10.46
CA LEU A 104 -6.82 8.08 10.70
C LEU A 104 -7.41 7.48 9.41
N GLY A 105 -7.28 8.19 8.28
CA GLY A 105 -7.73 7.73 6.96
C GLY A 105 -7.03 6.45 6.47
N LYS A 106 -5.89 6.05 7.04
CA LYS A 106 -5.15 4.83 6.69
C LYS A 106 -5.64 3.59 7.44
N LEU A 107 -6.46 3.76 8.48
CA LEU A 107 -7.05 2.65 9.20
C LEU A 107 -8.14 1.96 8.37
N THR A 108 -8.32 0.67 8.58
CA THR A 108 -9.44 -0.07 7.98
C THR A 108 -10.75 0.21 8.71
N VAL A 109 -11.89 -0.05 8.06
CA VAL A 109 -13.22 0.08 8.69
C VAL A 109 -13.34 -0.71 9.99
N ALA A 110 -12.74 -1.91 10.04
CA ALA A 110 -12.76 -2.74 11.23
C ALA A 110 -11.99 -2.10 12.40
N GLU A 111 -10.92 -1.36 12.10
CA GLU A 111 -10.14 -0.62 13.10
C GLU A 111 -10.90 0.62 13.58
N LEU A 112 -11.47 1.41 12.68
CA LEU A 112 -12.30 2.58 13.01
C LEU A 112 -13.51 2.20 13.88
N ASN A 113 -14.12 1.04 13.60
CA ASN A 113 -15.22 0.51 14.39
C ASN A 113 -14.83 0.27 15.86
N LYS A 114 -13.55 0.06 16.18
CA LYS A 114 -13.10 -0.10 17.58
C LYS A 114 -13.32 1.19 18.37
N TYR A 115 -12.98 2.35 17.79
CA TYR A 115 -13.25 3.66 18.38
C TYR A 115 -14.75 3.90 18.52
N LEU A 116 -15.50 3.68 17.43
CA LEU A 116 -16.94 3.95 17.42
C LEU A 116 -17.68 3.09 18.47
N ALA A 117 -17.35 1.81 18.56
CA ALA A 117 -17.94 0.92 19.56
C ALA A 117 -17.57 1.33 20.98
N HIS A 118 -16.31 1.73 21.23
CA HIS A 118 -15.84 2.15 22.55
C HIS A 118 -16.59 3.39 23.07
N HIS A 119 -16.88 4.35 22.19
CA HIS A 119 -17.59 5.59 22.53
C HIS A 119 -19.11 5.54 22.30
N ASN A 120 -19.67 4.37 21.99
CA ASN A 120 -21.09 4.18 21.65
C ASN A 120 -21.58 5.08 20.50
N LEU A 121 -20.70 5.33 19.53
CA LEU A 121 -20.99 6.11 18.33
C LEU A 121 -21.59 5.21 17.23
N PRO A 122 -22.31 5.79 16.24
CA PRO A 122 -22.90 5.01 15.15
C PRO A 122 -21.87 4.24 14.32
N LEU A 123 -22.09 2.93 14.15
CA LEU A 123 -21.26 2.04 13.32
C LEU A 123 -21.70 2.00 11.85
N THR A 124 -22.69 2.80 11.46
CA THR A 124 -23.26 2.86 10.11
C THR A 124 -22.48 3.81 9.20
N GLY A 125 -22.72 3.73 7.89
CA GLY A 125 -22.10 4.63 6.91
C GLY A 125 -20.85 4.07 6.23
N LYS A 126 -20.36 4.81 5.24
CA LYS A 126 -19.12 4.47 4.50
C LYS A 126 -17.91 4.82 5.37
N LYS A 127 -16.72 4.37 4.94
CA LYS A 127 -15.46 4.62 5.68
C LYS A 127 -15.25 6.11 5.99
N ALA A 128 -15.44 6.99 5.00
CA ALA A 128 -15.26 8.43 5.17
C ALA A 128 -16.20 9.04 6.22
N ASP A 129 -17.45 8.54 6.32
CA ASP A 129 -18.41 9.02 7.32
C ASP A 129 -17.94 8.65 8.75
N LYS A 130 -17.37 7.46 8.89
CA LYS A 130 -16.78 6.98 10.14
C LYS A 130 -15.56 7.80 10.53
N ASP A 131 -14.65 8.05 9.58
CA ASP A 131 -13.49 8.90 9.78
C ASP A 131 -13.93 10.29 10.28
N ARG A 132 -14.87 10.95 9.59
CA ARG A 132 -15.41 12.27 10.01
C ARG A 132 -16.02 12.24 11.41
N THR A 133 -16.81 11.21 11.72
CA THR A 133 -17.45 11.06 13.03
C THR A 133 -16.40 10.98 14.14
N ILE A 134 -15.32 10.23 13.92
CA ILE A 134 -14.23 10.08 14.87
C ILE A 134 -13.47 11.41 15.02
N VAL A 135 -13.14 12.08 13.91
CA VAL A 135 -12.49 13.40 13.90
C VAL A 135 -13.29 14.40 14.72
N MET A 136 -14.59 14.53 14.47
CA MET A 136 -15.47 15.45 15.20
C MET A 136 -15.52 15.11 16.70
N HIS A 137 -15.63 13.83 17.04
CA HIS A 137 -15.67 13.40 18.44
C HIS A 137 -14.35 13.65 19.18
N LEU A 138 -13.20 13.46 18.52
CA LEU A 138 -11.89 13.77 19.09
C LEU A 138 -11.70 15.28 19.28
N ALA A 139 -12.04 16.08 18.27
CA ALA A 139 -11.92 17.54 18.32
C ALA A 139 -12.82 18.16 19.41
N ALA A 140 -14.03 17.63 19.61
CA ALA A 140 -14.95 18.08 20.65
C ALA A 140 -14.52 17.70 22.08
N ASN A 141 -13.65 16.69 22.21
CA ASN A 141 -13.13 16.22 23.50
C ASN A 141 -11.75 16.80 23.85
N VAL A 142 -11.23 17.73 23.04
CA VAL A 142 -10.09 18.56 23.43
C VAL A 142 -10.59 19.50 24.54
N PRO A 143 -10.02 19.46 25.76
CA PRO A 143 -10.33 20.47 26.76
C PRO A 143 -10.03 21.83 26.16
N MET A 144 -11.02 22.73 26.10
CA MET A 144 -10.76 24.16 26.00
C MET A 144 -9.86 24.49 27.18
N VAL A 145 -8.56 24.63 26.91
CA VAL A 145 -7.65 25.28 27.83
C VAL A 145 -8.12 26.72 27.80
N PHE A 146 -8.93 27.10 28.79
CA PHE A 146 -9.13 28.51 29.10
C PHE A 146 -7.73 29.01 29.45
N VAL A 147 -7.08 29.65 28.48
CA VAL A 147 -5.97 30.54 28.79
C VAL A 147 -6.65 31.63 29.60
N ASP A 148 -6.33 31.74 30.90
CA ASP A 148 -6.80 32.86 31.69
C ASP A 148 -6.36 34.13 30.95
N ASP A 149 -7.33 34.96 30.55
CA ASP A 149 -7.18 36.16 29.70
C ASP A 149 -6.24 37.25 30.29
N GLU A 150 -5.56 36.98 31.41
CA GLU A 150 -4.65 37.94 32.08
C GLU A 150 -3.34 38.18 31.32
N GLU A 151 -2.90 37.29 30.43
CA GLU A 151 -1.70 37.52 29.59
C GLU A 151 -1.99 38.27 28.28
N GLU A 152 -3.21 38.17 27.74
CA GLU A 152 -3.58 38.83 26.47
C GLU A 152 -3.88 40.34 26.68
N GLU A 153 -4.38 40.71 27.87
CA GLU A 153 -4.61 42.11 28.24
C GLU A 153 -3.28 42.89 28.40
N GLN A 154 -2.22 42.23 28.88
CA GLN A 154 -0.88 42.82 29.01
C GLN A 154 -0.18 43.04 27.65
N GLU A 155 -0.43 42.17 26.66
CA GLU A 155 0.14 42.34 25.31
C GLU A 155 -0.62 43.41 24.49
N MET A 156 -1.94 43.56 24.68
CA MET A 156 -2.71 44.64 24.06
C MET A 156 -2.35 46.01 24.63
N GLU A 157 -2.17 46.12 25.95
CA GLU A 157 -1.77 47.39 26.60
C GLU A 157 -0.35 47.83 26.16
N ALA A 158 0.58 46.88 26.02
CA ALA A 158 1.92 47.18 25.48
C ALA A 158 1.89 47.61 24.00
N ARG A 159 0.93 47.13 23.20
CA ARG A 159 0.77 47.57 21.79
C ARG A 159 0.14 48.95 21.67
N GLU A 160 -0.79 49.32 22.54
CA GLU A 160 -1.36 50.69 22.54
C GLU A 160 -0.35 51.74 23.03
N GLU A 161 0.53 51.40 23.98
CA GLU A 161 1.61 52.29 24.43
C GLU A 161 2.61 52.56 23.28
N ILE A 162 2.95 51.55 22.47
CA ILE A 162 3.81 51.71 21.28
C ILE A 162 3.14 52.57 20.20
N ILE A 163 1.83 52.45 20.01
CA ILE A 163 1.09 53.21 18.98
C ILE A 163 0.96 54.69 19.37
N ALA A 164 0.80 54.99 20.66
CA ALA A 164 0.76 56.37 21.16
C ALA A 164 2.10 57.11 21.02
N GLU A 165 3.22 56.39 20.92
CA GLU A 165 4.57 56.96 20.76
C GLU A 165 4.97 57.20 19.29
N ILE A 166 4.19 56.72 18.32
CA ILE A 166 4.46 56.87 16.88
C ILE A 166 3.75 58.10 16.26
N ASP A 167 2.81 58.74 16.96
CA ASP A 167 2.03 59.88 16.42
C ASP A 167 2.74 61.25 16.55
N SER A 168 4.07 61.25 16.42
CA SER A 168 4.87 62.49 16.31
C SER A 168 6.14 62.26 15.49
N ASP A 169 6.02 62.06 14.17
CA ASP A 169 6.68 62.96 13.19
C ASP A 169 6.22 62.65 11.76
N ASP A 170 6.05 63.70 11.00
CA ASP A 170 5.55 63.78 9.63
C ASP A 170 6.57 63.23 8.62
N SER A 171 6.22 62.21 7.82
CA SER A 171 6.78 62.06 6.47
C SER A 171 5.95 61.17 5.55
N ASP A 172 5.43 61.79 4.49
CA ASP A 172 4.81 61.17 3.31
C ASP A 172 5.72 60.13 2.63
N VAL A 173 5.25 58.89 2.47
CA VAL A 173 5.68 58.02 1.36
C VAL A 173 4.47 57.25 0.83
N ALA A 174 4.03 57.64 -0.36
CA ALA A 174 3.05 56.94 -1.18
C ALA A 174 3.56 55.55 -1.58
N ILE A 175 2.69 54.54 -1.53
CA ILE A 175 2.92 53.26 -2.20
C ILE A 175 1.76 53.01 -3.17
N GLU A 176 2.16 52.85 -4.43
CA GLU A 176 1.36 52.71 -5.63
C GLU A 176 0.63 51.37 -5.70
N ASP A 177 -0.53 51.43 -6.34
CA ASP A 177 -1.40 50.34 -6.80
C ASP A 177 -0.67 49.53 -7.90
N PHE A 178 -0.55 48.20 -7.77
CA PHE A 178 -0.23 47.35 -8.93
C PHE A 178 -0.82 45.95 -8.84
N GLU A 179 -1.20 45.46 -10.02
CA GLU A 179 -2.25 44.50 -10.35
C GLU A 179 -1.95 43.03 -10.06
N LEU A 180 -3.07 42.31 -9.99
CA LEU A 180 -3.28 40.87 -10.02
C LEU A 180 -2.67 40.24 -11.31
N ASP A 181 -1.97 39.11 -11.18
CA ASP A 181 -1.71 38.23 -12.32
C ASP A 181 -2.02 36.77 -11.94
N GLU A 182 -2.59 36.08 -12.94
CA GLU A 182 -3.33 34.83 -12.89
C GLU A 182 -2.45 33.64 -13.36
N ILE A 183 -2.94 32.40 -13.10
CA ILE A 183 -2.59 31.10 -13.75
C ILE A 183 -1.36 30.38 -13.11
N GLU A 184 -1.39 29.09 -12.73
CA GLU A 184 -1.80 27.92 -13.53
C GLU A 184 -2.32 26.73 -12.70
N THR A 185 -3.36 26.11 -13.25
CA THR A 185 -4.06 24.90 -12.80
C THR A 185 -3.28 23.63 -13.16
N GLY A 186 -2.96 22.80 -12.16
CA GLY A 186 -2.51 21.42 -12.37
C GLY A 186 -3.68 20.45 -12.22
N GLU A 187 -4.12 19.91 -13.35
CA GLU A 187 -5.04 18.77 -13.45
C GLU A 187 -4.32 17.47 -13.05
N ASP A 188 -4.89 16.69 -12.13
CA ASP A 188 -4.65 15.25 -12.09
C ASP A 188 -6.00 14.52 -12.08
N SER A 189 -6.18 13.75 -13.14
CA SER A 189 -7.37 13.03 -13.55
C SER A 189 -7.41 11.65 -12.90
N ASP A 190 -8.32 11.41 -11.95
CA ASP A 190 -8.64 10.06 -11.48
C ASP A 190 -9.66 9.40 -12.41
N SER A 191 -9.17 8.43 -13.18
CA SER A 191 -9.94 7.54 -14.04
C SER A 191 -10.43 6.34 -13.23
N ASP A 192 -11.71 6.34 -12.84
CA ASP A 192 -12.42 5.18 -12.30
C ASP A 192 -12.76 4.19 -13.43
N ASP A 193 -12.00 3.09 -13.52
CA ASP A 193 -12.41 1.87 -14.22
C ASP A 193 -12.46 0.72 -13.20
N ASP A 194 -13.66 0.40 -12.71
CA ASP A 194 -13.92 -0.81 -11.92
C ASP A 194 -14.96 -1.68 -12.66
N GLU A 195 -14.45 -2.40 -13.66
CA GLU A 195 -15.04 -3.64 -14.17
C GLU A 195 -14.57 -4.78 -13.27
N THR A 196 -15.47 -5.51 -12.61
CA THR A 196 -15.67 -6.96 -12.85
C THR A 196 -16.64 -7.65 -11.88
N VAL A 197 -17.77 -8.08 -12.46
CA VAL A 197 -18.36 -9.44 -12.44
C VAL A 197 -18.15 -10.38 -11.21
N LEU A 198 -19.28 -10.65 -10.54
CA LEU A 198 -19.90 -11.98 -10.35
C LEU A 198 -19.05 -13.14 -9.81
N PHE A 199 -19.25 -13.49 -8.53
CA PHE A 199 -19.02 -14.87 -8.05
C PHE A 199 -20.30 -15.46 -7.44
N GLN A 200 -20.92 -16.34 -8.24
CA GLN A 200 -21.84 -17.37 -7.79
C GLN A 200 -21.06 -18.42 -7.00
N SER A 201 -21.50 -18.76 -5.78
CA SER A 201 -21.19 -20.07 -5.20
C SER A 201 -22.47 -20.70 -4.66
N LEU A 202 -22.96 -21.63 -5.47
CA LEU A 202 -23.87 -22.72 -5.15
C LEU A 202 -22.95 -23.91 -4.85
N VAL A 203 -23.03 -24.54 -3.67
CA VAL A 203 -23.33 -25.98 -3.53
C VAL A 203 -23.70 -26.33 -2.08
N ASP A 204 -24.82 -27.04 -1.97
CA ASP A 204 -25.22 -27.89 -0.84
C ASP A 204 -24.23 -29.04 -0.59
N ALA A 205 -24.18 -29.52 0.66
CA ALA A 205 -24.44 -30.91 1.06
C ALA A 205 -23.74 -31.28 2.38
N GLN A 206 -24.50 -31.35 3.47
CA GLN A 206 -24.46 -32.47 4.42
C GLN A 206 -25.75 -32.52 5.25
#